data_AF-U4R1H8-F1
#
_entry.id   AF-U4R1H8-F1
#
_cell.length_a   1.000
_cell.length_b   1.000
_cell.length_c   1.000
_cell.angle_alpha   90.00
_cell.angle_beta   90.00
_cell.angle_gamma   90.00
#
_symmetry.space_group_name_H-M   'P 1'
#
loop_
_entity.id
_entity.type
_entity.pdbx_description
1 polymer ?
#
loop_
_entity_poly.entity_id
_entity_poly.type
_entity_poly.pdbx_seq_one_letter_code
_entity_poly.pdbx_strand_id
1 'polypeptide(L)'
;MAEGETEVKKIKCVVWDLDNTLWDGVLLEDENVTLHEDFVQLIKVMDSRGILQSVASKNEYNVAMKKLEEFGLAEYFLYPQIGWNTKSSFIQNIAKSINIGIDTIAFVDDQEFERDEVRHMFPQVLCIDAEFNSTDRNRIMYVTYKFAGFKEIQEKGSFVVFENDLSNINAMPDYIKLNLT
;
A
#
# COMPACT_ATOMS: atom_id res chain seq x y z
N MET A 1 28.29 -18.92 -13.51
CA MET A 1 27.07 -19.04 -12.70
C MET A 1 26.36 -17.72 -12.88
N ALA A 2 25.17 -17.71 -13.48
CA ALA A 2 24.50 -16.47 -13.89
C ALA A 2 23.92 -15.77 -12.66
N GLU A 3 24.33 -14.53 -12.46
CA GLU A 3 23.73 -13.57 -11.53
C GLU A 3 22.32 -13.27 -12.07
N GLY A 4 21.29 -13.67 -11.33
CA GLY A 4 19.91 -13.31 -11.66
C GLY A 4 19.69 -11.85 -11.34
N GLU A 5 19.54 -11.01 -12.37
CA GLU A 5 19.08 -9.63 -12.23
C GLU A 5 17.79 -9.62 -11.39
N THR A 6 17.85 -8.99 -10.21
CA THR A 6 16.66 -8.83 -9.37
C THR A 6 15.87 -7.65 -9.93
N GLU A 7 14.96 -7.92 -10.85
CA GLU A 7 14.06 -6.92 -11.44
C GLU A 7 13.27 -6.22 -10.31
N VAL A 8 13.44 -4.91 -10.17
CA VAL A 8 12.71 -4.16 -9.13
C VAL A 8 11.26 -4.03 -9.56
N LYS A 9 10.39 -4.64 -8.76
CA LYS A 9 8.96 -4.67 -8.99
C LYS A 9 8.40 -3.25 -8.92
N LYS A 10 8.09 -2.71 -10.09
CA LYS A 10 7.41 -1.42 -10.21
C LYS A 10 5.96 -1.57 -9.74
N ILE A 11 5.64 -0.99 -8.59
CA ILE A 11 4.27 -0.92 -8.10
C ILE A 11 3.45 0.00 -9.01
N LYS A 12 2.31 -0.50 -9.48
CA LYS A 12 1.35 0.22 -10.32
C LYS A 12 0.02 0.46 -9.60
N CYS A 13 -0.29 -0.35 -8.59
CA CYS A 13 -1.49 -0.20 -7.80
C CYS A 13 -1.23 -0.51 -6.32
N VAL A 14 -1.76 0.32 -5.43
CA VAL A 14 -1.81 0.07 -4.00
C VAL A 14 -3.25 -0.27 -3.61
N VAL A 15 -3.40 -1.42 -2.97
CA VAL A 15 -4.67 -1.95 -2.47
C VAL A 15 -4.68 -1.80 -0.96
N TRP A 16 -5.69 -1.11 -0.44
CA TRP A 16 -5.81 -0.77 0.97
C TRP A 16 -6.90 -1.58 1.64
N ASP A 17 -6.65 -2.05 2.87
CA ASP A 17 -7.74 -2.29 3.81
C ASP A 17 -8.27 -0.96 4.39
N LEU A 18 -9.41 -1.03 5.07
CA LEU A 18 -10.12 0.11 5.63
C LEU A 18 -10.04 0.15 7.15
N ASP A 19 -10.72 -0.76 7.83
CA ASP A 19 -10.80 -0.79 9.30
C ASP A 19 -9.43 -1.04 9.92
N ASN A 20 -9.06 -0.24 10.93
CA ASN A 20 -7.72 -0.21 11.57
C ASN A 20 -6.53 -0.01 10.62
N THR A 21 -6.78 0.27 9.34
CA THR A 21 -5.75 0.51 8.33
C THR A 21 -5.84 1.94 7.80
N LEU A 22 -6.92 2.31 7.12
CA LEU A 22 -7.10 3.67 6.59
C LEU A 22 -7.64 4.63 7.66
N TRP A 23 -8.42 4.09 8.60
CA TRP A 23 -8.94 4.77 9.77
C TRP A 23 -8.80 3.90 11.02
N ASP A 24 -8.79 4.55 12.17
CA ASP A 24 -8.87 3.89 13.47
C ASP A 24 -10.32 3.47 13.77
N GLY A 25 -10.52 2.19 14.09
CA GLY A 25 -11.80 1.60 14.45
C GLY A 25 -12.39 0.67 13.40
N VAL A 26 -13.42 -0.08 13.83
CA VAL A 26 -14.17 -1.01 12.98
C VAL A 26 -15.53 -0.40 12.64
N LEU A 27 -15.76 -0.09 11.37
CA LEU A 27 -16.92 0.67 10.92
C LEU A 27 -18.27 -0.02 11.23
N LEU A 28 -18.29 -1.36 11.31
CA LEU A 28 -19.49 -2.12 11.66
C LEU A 28 -19.81 -2.08 13.17
N GLU A 29 -18.84 -1.74 14.01
CA GLU A 29 -19.02 -1.60 15.46
C GLU A 29 -19.31 -0.16 15.86
N ASP A 30 -18.63 0.81 15.25
CA ASP A 30 -18.82 2.25 15.47
C ASP A 30 -18.70 3.02 14.15
N GLU A 31 -19.69 3.88 13.86
CA GLU A 31 -19.66 4.75 12.68
C GLU A 31 -18.65 5.91 12.80
N ASN A 32 -18.16 6.17 14.01
CA ASN A 32 -17.20 7.23 14.34
C ASN A 32 -15.74 6.76 14.22
N VAL A 33 -15.38 6.28 13.03
CA VAL A 33 -13.98 5.98 12.70
C VAL A 33 -13.19 7.25 12.39
N THR A 34 -11.92 7.28 12.78
CA THR A 34 -11.03 8.45 12.59
C THR A 34 -10.01 8.19 11.50
N LEU A 35 -10.01 8.99 10.45
CA LEU A 35 -9.05 8.84 9.35
C LEU A 35 -7.61 9.13 9.76
N HIS A 36 -6.69 8.39 9.16
CA HIS A 36 -5.28 8.74 9.16
C HIS A 36 -4.97 9.74 8.03
N GLU A 37 -4.85 11.01 8.38
CA GLU A 37 -4.52 12.09 7.43
C GLU A 37 -3.22 11.83 6.64
N ASP A 38 -2.23 11.16 7.23
CA ASP A 38 -1.00 10.78 6.55
C ASP A 38 -1.24 9.82 5.37
N PHE A 39 -2.19 8.89 5.53
CA PHE A 39 -2.56 7.95 4.47
C PHE A 39 -3.41 8.62 3.39
N VAL A 40 -4.28 9.55 3.77
CA VAL A 40 -4.99 10.42 2.81
C VAL A 40 -4.00 11.19 1.94
N GLN A 41 -2.99 11.81 2.54
CA GLN A 41 -1.94 12.53 1.80
C GLN A 41 -1.15 11.59 0.90
N LEU A 42 -0.81 10.39 1.40
CA LEU A 42 -0.07 9.40 0.63
C LEU A 42 -0.84 8.90 -0.59
N ILE A 43 -2.13 8.57 -0.43
CA ILE A 43 -3.05 8.20 -1.52
C ILE A 43 -3.04 9.28 -2.59
N LYS A 44 -3.22 10.56 -2.21
CA LYS A 44 -3.23 11.70 -3.13
C LYS A 44 -1.89 11.88 -3.86
N VAL A 45 -0.77 11.77 -3.15
CA VAL A 45 0.56 11.89 -3.75
C VAL A 45 0.81 10.74 -4.74
N MET A 46 0.42 9.52 -4.41
CA MET A 46 0.60 8.37 -5.30
C MET A 46 -0.28 8.43 -6.53
N ASP A 47 -1.54 8.81 -6.37
CA ASP A 47 -2.48 9.04 -7.47
C ASP A 47 -1.94 10.13 -8.43
N SER A 48 -1.44 11.25 -7.89
CA SER A 48 -0.83 12.32 -8.71
C SER A 48 0.41 11.87 -9.51
N ARG A 49 1.03 10.75 -9.10
CA ARG A 49 2.17 10.11 -9.78
C ARG A 49 1.75 8.97 -10.71
N GLY A 50 0.45 8.74 -10.87
CA GLY A 50 -0.12 7.69 -11.71
C GLY A 50 -0.08 6.29 -11.10
N ILE A 51 0.10 6.18 -9.78
CA ILE A 51 -0.05 4.90 -9.05
C ILE A 51 -1.51 4.77 -8.65
N LEU A 52 -2.17 3.73 -9.15
CA LEU A 52 -3.60 3.50 -8.96
C LEU A 52 -3.90 3.08 -7.53
N GLN A 53 -5.08 3.41 -7.02
CA GLN A 53 -5.52 3.04 -5.68
C GLN A 53 -6.75 2.14 -5.77
N SER A 54 -6.85 1.15 -4.88
CA SER A 54 -8.03 0.29 -4.76
C SER A 54 -8.22 -0.13 -3.30
N VAL A 55 -9.32 -0.81 -3.02
CA VAL A 55 -9.69 -1.29 -1.68
C VAL A 55 -9.89 -2.80 -1.71
N ALA A 56 -9.37 -3.51 -0.72
CA ALA A 56 -9.73 -4.88 -0.39
C ALA A 56 -10.08 -4.95 1.09
N SER A 57 -11.37 -4.95 1.44
CA SER A 57 -11.81 -4.84 2.82
C SER A 57 -12.98 -5.76 3.18
N LYS A 58 -12.97 -6.25 4.43
CA LYS A 58 -14.04 -7.08 4.99
C LYS A 58 -15.09 -6.20 5.65
N ASN A 59 -16.01 -5.70 4.85
CA ASN A 59 -17.05 -4.77 5.30
C ASN A 59 -18.33 -4.91 4.48
N GLU A 60 -19.38 -4.16 4.84
CA GLU A 60 -20.59 -4.02 4.03
C GLU A 60 -20.38 -2.94 2.96
N TYR A 61 -20.49 -3.31 1.68
CA TYR A 61 -20.10 -2.48 0.54
C TYR A 61 -20.69 -1.06 0.60
N ASN A 62 -22.01 -0.95 0.78
CA ASN A 62 -22.69 0.35 0.78
C ASN A 62 -22.28 1.23 1.97
N VAL A 63 -22.00 0.61 3.13
CA VAL A 63 -21.63 1.34 4.35
C VAL A 63 -20.21 1.89 4.21
N ALA A 64 -19.27 1.04 3.79
CA ALA A 64 -17.88 1.44 3.57
C ALA A 64 -17.74 2.48 2.44
N MET A 65 -18.43 2.29 1.31
CA MET A 65 -18.39 3.26 0.20
C MET A 65 -18.97 4.61 0.59
N LYS A 66 -20.09 4.65 1.33
CA LYS A 66 -20.63 5.90 1.84
C LYS A 66 -19.64 6.60 2.77
N LYS A 67 -18.95 5.85 3.64
CA LYS A 67 -17.94 6.42 4.53
C LYS A 67 -16.75 7.00 3.74
N LEU A 68 -16.31 6.32 2.69
CA LEU A 68 -15.28 6.81 1.78
C LEU A 68 -15.70 8.08 1.03
N GLU A 69 -16.98 8.21 0.68
CA GLU A 69 -17.55 9.44 0.08
C GLU A 69 -17.58 10.59 1.07
N GLU A 70 -18.02 10.36 2.31
CA GLU A 70 -18.00 11.36 3.40
C GLU A 70 -16.59 11.90 3.64
N PHE A 71 -15.59 11.04 3.49
CA PHE A 71 -14.18 11.38 3.60
C PHE A 71 -13.55 11.96 2.33
N GLY A 72 -14.28 12.03 1.21
CA GLY A 72 -13.78 12.54 -0.06
C GLY A 72 -12.65 11.68 -0.66
N LEU A 73 -12.67 10.37 -0.40
CA LEU A 73 -11.67 9.42 -0.90
C LEU A 73 -12.21 8.47 -1.97
N ALA A 74 -13.53 8.34 -2.09
CA ALA A 74 -14.17 7.37 -2.98
C ALA A 74 -13.68 7.44 -4.43
N GLU A 75 -13.39 8.65 -4.94
CA GLU A 75 -12.95 8.85 -6.33
C GLU A 75 -11.55 8.30 -6.65
N TYR A 76 -10.70 8.14 -5.63
CA TYR A 76 -9.35 7.59 -5.81
C TYR A 76 -9.36 6.07 -6.01
N PHE A 77 -10.39 5.38 -5.50
CA PHE A 77 -10.40 3.92 -5.41
C PHE A 77 -11.06 3.27 -6.63
N LEU A 78 -10.25 2.67 -7.49
CA LEU A 78 -10.69 1.94 -8.68
C LEU A 78 -11.03 0.49 -8.33
N TYR A 79 -12.19 0.02 -8.80
CA TYR A 79 -12.68 -1.35 -8.59
C TYR A 79 -12.62 -1.85 -7.13
N PRO A 80 -13.11 -1.07 -6.15
CA PRO A 80 -13.04 -1.46 -4.73
C PRO A 80 -13.72 -2.82 -4.53
N GLN A 81 -13.04 -3.71 -3.82
CA GLN A 81 -13.55 -5.02 -3.44
C GLN A 81 -13.86 -5.01 -1.95
N ILE A 82 -15.15 -4.93 -1.63
CA ILE A 82 -15.62 -4.86 -0.26
C ILE A 82 -16.68 -5.94 -0.05
N GLY A 83 -16.48 -6.78 0.95
CA GLY A 83 -17.38 -7.89 1.26
C GLY A 83 -16.68 -9.03 2.00
N TRP A 84 -17.24 -10.23 1.91
CA TRP A 84 -16.87 -11.35 2.79
C TRP A 84 -15.97 -12.42 2.15
N ASN A 85 -15.41 -12.17 0.97
CA ASN A 85 -14.44 -13.08 0.34
C ASN A 85 -13.03 -12.91 0.95
N THR A 86 -12.07 -13.73 0.53
CA THR A 86 -10.67 -13.62 0.95
C THR A 86 -9.98 -12.41 0.32
N LYS A 87 -9.01 -11.80 1.02
CA LYS A 87 -8.24 -10.66 0.50
C LYS A 87 -7.44 -11.04 -0.75
N SER A 88 -6.90 -12.25 -0.84
CA SER A 88 -6.28 -12.75 -2.07
C SER A 88 -7.24 -12.74 -3.27
N SER A 89 -8.49 -13.17 -3.10
CA SER A 89 -9.48 -13.19 -4.19
C SER A 89 -9.83 -11.77 -4.65
N PHE A 90 -9.93 -10.83 -3.72
CA PHE A 90 -10.13 -9.42 -4.00
C PHE A 90 -8.98 -8.83 -4.81
N ILE A 91 -7.74 -9.03 -4.37
CA ILE A 91 -6.54 -8.57 -5.07
C ILE A 91 -6.47 -9.14 -6.49
N GLN A 92 -6.79 -10.42 -6.65
CA GLN A 92 -6.83 -11.05 -7.98
C GLN A 92 -7.89 -10.40 -8.88
N ASN A 93 -9.07 -10.10 -8.36
CA ASN A 93 -10.15 -9.45 -9.11
C ASN A 93 -9.78 -8.00 -9.48
N ILE A 94 -9.14 -7.26 -8.57
CA ILE A 94 -8.61 -5.92 -8.83
C ILE A 94 -7.59 -5.97 -9.97
N ALA A 95 -6.60 -6.87 -9.89
CA ALA A 95 -5.58 -7.03 -10.91
C ALA A 95 -6.19 -7.28 -12.31
N LYS A 96 -7.20 -8.16 -12.38
CA LYS A 96 -7.92 -8.46 -13.63
C LYS A 96 -8.74 -7.29 -14.14
N SER A 97 -9.43 -6.57 -13.25
CA SER A 97 -10.33 -5.46 -13.63
C SER A 97 -9.55 -4.22 -14.08
N ILE A 98 -8.41 -3.96 -13.44
CA ILE A 98 -7.47 -2.90 -13.83
C ILE A 98 -6.60 -3.34 -15.04
N ASN A 99 -6.50 -4.65 -15.29
CA ASN A 99 -5.66 -5.24 -16.33
C ASN A 99 -4.16 -4.98 -16.11
N ILE A 100 -3.67 -5.28 -14.89
CA ILE A 100 -2.25 -5.19 -14.51
C ILE A 100 -1.73 -6.52 -13.95
N GLY A 101 -0.41 -6.70 -13.99
CA GLY A 101 0.25 -7.84 -13.37
C GLY A 101 0.09 -7.82 -11.86
N ILE A 102 -0.23 -8.96 -11.26
CA ILE A 102 -0.41 -9.10 -9.81
C ILE A 102 0.89 -8.84 -9.02
N ASP A 103 2.04 -9.04 -9.66
CA ASP A 103 3.38 -8.69 -9.18
C ASP A 103 3.64 -7.18 -9.08
N THR A 104 2.76 -6.35 -9.65
CA THR A 104 2.81 -4.88 -9.57
C THR A 104 1.87 -4.28 -8.52
N ILE A 105 1.26 -5.14 -7.70
CA ILE A 105 0.36 -4.73 -6.62
C ILE A 105 1.12 -4.70 -5.29
N ALA A 106 0.89 -3.63 -4.53
CA ALA A 106 1.15 -3.60 -3.11
C ALA A 106 -0.17 -3.68 -2.33
N PHE A 107 -0.17 -4.43 -1.24
CA PHE A 107 -1.32 -4.61 -0.36
C PHE A 107 -0.97 -4.11 1.04
N VAL A 108 -1.82 -3.26 1.60
CA VAL A 108 -1.66 -2.64 2.92
C VAL A 108 -2.82 -3.07 3.81
N ASP A 109 -2.52 -3.71 4.93
CA ASP A 109 -3.51 -4.27 5.87
C ASP A 109 -2.84 -4.36 7.26
N ASP A 110 -3.55 -4.09 8.35
CA ASP A 110 -3.06 -4.20 9.72
C ASP A 110 -3.01 -5.64 10.23
N GLN A 111 -3.84 -6.53 9.68
CA GLN A 111 -3.98 -7.89 10.15
C GLN A 111 -2.94 -8.82 9.51
N GLU A 112 -2.02 -9.35 10.32
CA GLU A 112 -0.97 -10.29 9.87
C GLU A 112 -1.56 -11.50 9.13
N PHE A 113 -2.67 -12.05 9.62
CA PHE A 113 -3.34 -13.20 9.00
C PHE A 113 -3.78 -12.92 7.56
N GLU A 114 -4.36 -11.75 7.29
CA GLU A 114 -4.79 -11.37 5.94
C GLU A 114 -3.58 -11.17 5.02
N ARG A 115 -2.51 -10.54 5.52
CA ARG A 115 -1.26 -10.38 4.75
C ARG A 115 -0.63 -11.72 4.42
N ASP A 116 -0.60 -12.66 5.37
CA ASP A 116 -0.01 -13.98 5.16
C ASP A 116 -0.82 -14.84 4.20
N GLU A 117 -2.15 -14.73 4.25
CA GLU A 117 -3.04 -15.35 3.26
C GLU A 117 -2.72 -14.87 1.84
N VAL A 118 -2.56 -13.56 1.65
CA VAL A 118 -2.18 -12.96 0.37
C VAL A 118 -0.78 -13.40 -0.05
N ARG A 119 0.21 -13.38 0.85
CA ARG A 119 1.59 -13.83 0.54
C ARG A 119 1.65 -15.31 0.16
N HIS A 120 0.85 -16.15 0.82
CA HIS A 120 0.79 -17.57 0.50
C HIS A 120 0.23 -17.80 -0.90
N MET A 121 -0.85 -17.09 -1.25
CA MET A 121 -1.48 -17.26 -2.55
C MET A 121 -0.69 -16.58 -3.68
N PHE A 122 -0.15 -15.39 -3.41
CA PHE A 122 0.57 -14.56 -4.37
C PHE A 122 1.87 -14.02 -3.75
N PRO A 123 2.94 -14.85 -3.70
CA PRO A 123 4.24 -14.44 -3.14
C PRO A 123 4.85 -13.21 -3.82
N GLN A 124 4.37 -12.88 -5.02
CA GLN A 124 4.81 -11.72 -5.77
C GLN A 124 4.20 -10.39 -5.33
N VAL A 125 3.08 -10.39 -4.61
CA VAL A 125 2.42 -9.18 -4.10
C VAL A 125 3.24 -8.60 -2.95
N LEU A 126 3.46 -7.29 -2.94
CA LEU A 126 4.14 -6.61 -1.85
C LEU A 126 3.16 -6.35 -0.70
N CYS A 127 3.16 -7.19 0.35
CA CYS A 127 2.33 -6.98 1.53
C CYS A 127 3.05 -6.13 2.58
N ILE A 128 2.46 -5.00 2.93
CA ILE A 128 2.96 -3.99 3.85
C ILE A 128 2.08 -4.01 5.09
N ASP A 129 2.73 -4.02 6.26
CA ASP A 129 2.05 -3.87 7.53
C ASP A 129 1.57 -2.42 7.73
N ALA A 130 0.28 -2.25 8.00
CA ALA A 130 -0.30 -0.95 8.35
C ALA A 130 -0.07 -0.58 9.83
N GLU A 131 0.12 -1.58 10.71
CA GLU A 131 0.54 -1.39 12.10
C GLU A 131 2.03 -1.05 12.11
N PHE A 132 2.33 0.24 12.08
CA PHE A 132 3.65 0.74 12.43
C PHE A 132 3.53 1.70 13.60
N ASN A 133 4.26 1.40 14.69
CA ASN A 133 4.44 2.30 15.83
C ASN A 133 5.28 3.52 15.41
N SER A 134 4.66 4.52 14.78
CA SER A 134 5.32 5.77 14.40
C SER A 134 5.27 6.81 15.51
N THR A 135 6.43 7.28 15.94
CA THR A 135 6.58 8.69 16.38
C THR A 135 6.26 9.62 15.20
N ASP A 136 5.74 10.83 15.46
CA ASP A 136 5.18 11.85 14.54
C ASP A 136 5.95 12.23 13.24
N ARG A 137 7.05 11.57 12.88
CA ARG A 137 7.90 11.96 11.74
C ARG A 137 8.16 10.90 10.66
N ASN A 138 7.83 9.62 10.87
CA ASN A 138 8.43 8.55 10.05
C ASN A 138 7.47 7.63 9.28
N ARG A 139 6.13 7.83 9.34
CA ARG A 139 5.15 6.92 8.69
C ARG A 139 5.17 6.99 7.16
N ILE A 140 5.05 8.21 6.60
CA ILE A 140 5.15 8.43 5.15
C ILE A 140 6.50 7.93 4.63
N MET A 141 7.56 8.13 5.42
CA MET A 141 8.91 7.74 5.07
C MET A 141 9.07 6.21 5.01
N TYR A 142 8.53 5.47 5.98
CA TYR A 142 8.52 4.00 5.97
C TYR A 142 7.84 3.44 4.71
N VAL A 143 6.62 3.89 4.42
CA VAL A 143 5.86 3.39 3.26
C VAL A 143 6.56 3.81 1.95
N THR A 144 7.06 5.04 1.89
CA THR A 144 7.86 5.52 0.74
C THR A 144 9.10 4.66 0.53
N TYR A 145 9.83 4.29 1.59
CA TYR A 145 10.99 3.42 1.49
C TYR A 145 10.62 2.03 0.97
N LYS A 146 9.55 1.41 1.49
CA LYS A 146 9.07 0.12 0.98
C LYS A 146 8.72 0.18 -0.52
N PHE A 147 8.01 1.23 -0.97
CA PHE A 147 7.69 1.41 -2.39
C PHE A 147 8.91 1.72 -3.25
N ALA A 148 9.91 2.40 -2.71
CA ALA A 148 11.17 2.64 -3.38
C ALA A 148 12.09 1.39 -3.41
N GLY A 149 11.61 0.23 -2.95
CA GLY A 149 12.35 -1.04 -2.96
C GLY A 149 13.32 -1.22 -1.81
N PHE A 150 13.26 -0.36 -0.78
CA PHE A 150 14.06 -0.56 0.44
C PHE A 150 13.52 -1.76 1.22
N LYS A 151 14.42 -2.61 1.68
CA LYS A 151 14.15 -3.77 2.53
C LYS A 151 14.56 -3.47 3.96
N GLU A 152 13.84 -4.05 4.92
CA GLU A 152 14.29 -4.01 6.31
C GLU A 152 15.36 -5.07 6.50
N ILE A 153 16.48 -4.66 7.08
CA ILE A 153 17.60 -5.56 7.34
C ILE A 153 17.86 -5.73 8.83
N GLN A 154 17.37 -4.81 9.67
CA GLN A 154 17.57 -4.88 11.12
C GLN A 154 16.58 -4.02 11.89
N GLU A 155 16.06 -4.55 13.00
CA GLU A 155 15.30 -3.79 14.01
C GLU A 155 16.15 -3.60 15.27
N LYS A 156 16.17 -2.38 15.81
CA LYS A 156 16.89 -1.98 17.03
C LYS A 156 16.00 -1.11 17.91
N GLY A 157 15.21 -1.74 18.78
CA GLY A 157 14.32 -1.02 19.70
C GLY A 157 13.29 -0.22 18.90
N SER A 158 13.34 1.11 18.99
CA SER A 158 12.45 2.02 18.25
C SER A 158 12.94 2.37 16.83
N PHE A 159 14.01 1.75 16.33
CA PHE A 159 14.60 2.07 15.03
C PHE A 159 14.58 0.87 14.10
N VAL A 160 14.24 1.11 12.84
CA VAL A 160 14.31 0.12 11.76
C VAL A 160 15.35 0.58 10.75
N VAL A 161 16.27 -0.32 10.38
CA VAL A 161 17.31 -0.08 9.38
C VAL A 161 16.81 -0.57 8.03
N PHE A 162 16.77 0.35 7.06
CA PHE A 162 16.44 0.08 5.67
C PHE A 162 17.69 0.00 4.81
N GLU A 163 17.72 -0.95 3.89
CA GLU A 163 18.75 -1.08 2.85
C GLU A 163 18.09 -1.05 1.47
N ASN A 164 18.69 -0.31 0.55
CA ASN A 164 18.37 -0.35 -0.88
C ASN A 164 19.67 -0.63 -1.62
N ASP A 165 19.65 -1.66 -2.45
CA ASP A 165 20.82 -2.10 -3.22
C ASP A 165 21.13 -1.18 -4.42
N LEU A 166 20.39 -0.07 -4.55
CA LEU A 166 20.52 0.95 -5.61
C LEU A 166 20.35 0.37 -7.02
N SER A 167 19.81 -0.84 -7.15
CA SER A 167 19.62 -1.50 -8.44
C SER A 167 18.56 -0.82 -9.31
N ASN A 168 17.63 -0.07 -8.71
CA ASN A 168 16.68 0.79 -9.42
C ASN A 168 16.60 2.18 -8.81
N ILE A 169 17.29 3.12 -9.45
CA ILE A 169 17.18 4.54 -9.17
C ILE A 169 16.21 5.13 -10.19
N ASN A 170 15.11 5.75 -9.71
CA ASN A 170 14.23 6.51 -10.60
C ASN A 170 15.06 7.54 -11.36
N ALA A 171 14.83 7.65 -12.67
CA ALA A 171 15.47 8.66 -13.49
C ALA A 171 15.27 10.04 -12.86
N MET A 172 16.35 10.83 -12.79
CA MET A 172 16.23 12.18 -12.29
C MET A 172 15.24 12.94 -13.18
N PRO A 173 14.27 13.65 -12.58
CA PRO A 173 13.39 14.51 -13.36
C PRO A 173 14.21 15.50 -14.19
N ASP A 174 13.77 15.77 -15.42
CA ASP A 174 14.51 16.60 -16.39
C ASP A 174 14.81 18.04 -15.88
N TYR A 175 14.08 18.49 -14.86
CA TYR A 175 14.29 19.79 -14.22
C TYR A 175 15.42 19.79 -13.18
N ILE A 176 15.95 18.63 -12.78
CA ILE A 176 17.08 18.53 -11.85
C ILE A 176 18.38 18.44 -12.64
N LYS A 177 19.25 19.45 -12.50
CA LYS A 177 20.61 19.45 -13.02
C LYS A 177 21.59 19.18 -11.90
N LEU A 178 22.19 17.99 -11.87
CA LEU A 178 23.29 17.66 -10.97
C LEU A 178 24.61 18.13 -11.59
N ASN A 179 25.36 18.95 -10.85
CA ASN A 179 26.77 19.20 -11.12
C ASN A 179 27.57 18.41 -10.08
N LEU A 180 28.23 17.34 -10.52
CA LEU A 180 29.19 16.61 -9.68
C LEU A 180 30.57 17.22 -9.92
N THR A 181 31.15 17.81 -8.87
CA THR A 181 32.55 18.26 -8.82
C THR A 181 33.50 17.14 -8.44
#